data_AF-A0A7W5EKL9-F1
#
_entry.id   AF-A0A7W5EKL9-F1
#
_cell.length_a   1.000
_cell.length_b   1.000
_cell.length_c   1.000
_cell.angle_alpha   90.00
_cell.angle_beta   90.00
_cell.angle_gamma   90.00
#
_symmetry.space_group_name_H-M   'P 1'
#
loop_
_entity.id
_entity.type
_entity.pdbx_description
1 polymer ?
#
loop_
_entity_poly.entity_id
_entity_poly.type
_entity_poly.pdbx_seq_one_letter_code
_entity_poly.pdbx_strand_id
1 'polypeptide(L)'
;MRTSKESRLIEDLRYIEHREEKTISDLISLGYDRKKVEQLSDDLNNITEEPIERGDYDDSWDTIPAPEKSQRVVDLQDVYMRVDFDGDGVAEYRHIVKSGSYIFENEVCDGHPFAMFDCLLMPYKLVGIGIYDLLEDLQRIKTAVTRQVLDNLYMANNPRKLVNANSNTDLDALIHAQPNGIVLTDDVQGSVSELVTPFVGQAGLSMLDYYSTVRDGRSGVSSFNQGLTGGELSKSALGSEGVESLLNQGQQRIELIARNLAEGGLKRVWSLMLKCITQHMNRHDQIMVDGEWLAINPRAWATKYDMTVSVGIGTASKKEQVQNLMLIGNAVQQAGGAIPGLVAPENVYNLLSKLIKASGEHNPDQYITNPQNAPPPPQQPDPGMAKVQAESQAKMAELQQKGQLQAQKQQGDVEVERMRQEYQAQETQARTQLEAERNRMQAQNDLALAREKANLEYQLAMAKAQMAQ
;
A
#
# COMPACT_ATOMS: atom_id res chain seq x y z
N MET A 1 3.84 -23.04 -18.33
CA MET A 1 5.10 -23.54 -17.74
C MET A 1 4.76 -24.66 -16.77
N ARG A 2 5.47 -25.78 -16.82
CA ARG A 2 5.30 -26.91 -15.89
C ARG A 2 6.56 -27.06 -15.04
N THR A 3 6.38 -27.38 -13.77
CA THR A 3 7.49 -27.49 -12.80
C THR A 3 7.28 -28.71 -11.91
N SER A 4 8.37 -29.24 -11.34
CA SER A 4 8.30 -30.33 -10.38
C SER A 4 7.58 -29.91 -9.09
N LYS A 5 6.63 -30.72 -8.63
CA LYS A 5 5.84 -30.48 -7.41
C LYS A 5 6.67 -30.52 -6.12
N GLU A 6 7.81 -31.21 -6.12
CA GLU A 6 8.62 -31.43 -4.91
C GLU A 6 9.58 -30.26 -4.60
N SER A 7 9.84 -29.41 -5.59
CA SER A 7 10.83 -28.33 -5.47
C SER A 7 10.20 -27.09 -4.85
N ARG A 8 10.85 -26.55 -3.81
CA ARG A 8 10.37 -25.37 -3.06
C ARG A 8 11.00 -24.07 -3.53
N LEU A 9 12.19 -24.15 -4.10
CA LEU A 9 12.98 -23.02 -4.58
C LEU A 9 13.11 -23.15 -6.09
N ILE A 10 12.91 -22.05 -6.79
CA ILE A 10 13.07 -22.00 -8.24
C ILE A 10 14.48 -22.40 -8.67
N GLU A 11 15.50 -22.04 -7.89
CA GLU A 11 16.92 -22.30 -8.24
C GLU A 11 17.30 -23.78 -8.20
N ASP A 12 16.57 -24.59 -7.44
CA ASP A 12 16.85 -26.02 -7.24
C ASP A 12 15.83 -26.92 -7.92
N LEU A 13 15.16 -26.40 -8.95
CA LEU A 13 14.15 -27.15 -9.70
C LEU A 13 14.78 -28.35 -10.41
N ARG A 14 14.29 -29.55 -10.10
CA ARG A 14 14.68 -30.78 -10.83
C ARG A 14 14.20 -30.80 -12.28
N TYR A 15 13.05 -30.18 -12.52
CA TYR A 15 12.39 -30.14 -13.83
C TYR A 15 11.62 -28.83 -13.98
N ILE A 16 11.86 -28.14 -15.09
CA ILE A 16 11.10 -26.98 -15.54
C ILE A 16 10.90 -27.06 -17.05
N GLU A 17 9.69 -26.77 -17.50
CA GLU A 17 9.29 -26.84 -18.90
C GLU A 17 8.54 -25.57 -19.27
N HIS A 18 8.99 -24.94 -20.35
CA HIS A 18 8.26 -23.92 -21.06
C HIS A 18 7.65 -24.54 -22.32
N ARG A 19 6.31 -24.51 -22.41
CA ARG A 19 5.57 -25.01 -23.55
C ARG A 19 5.11 -23.82 -24.39
N GLU A 20 5.42 -23.86 -25.67
CA GLU A 20 5.02 -22.87 -26.65
C GLU A 20 4.40 -23.57 -27.87
N GLU A 21 3.25 -23.07 -28.31
CA GLU A 21 2.61 -23.54 -29.53
C GLU A 21 3.27 -22.87 -30.74
N LYS A 22 3.83 -23.67 -31.65
CA LYS A 22 4.48 -23.18 -32.87
C LYS A 22 3.94 -23.89 -34.10
N THR A 23 3.92 -23.20 -35.24
CA THR A 23 3.57 -23.86 -36.50
C THR A 23 4.74 -24.68 -37.03
N ILE A 24 4.47 -25.68 -37.88
CA ILE A 24 5.52 -26.43 -38.58
C ILE A 24 6.41 -25.50 -39.41
N SER A 25 5.84 -24.48 -40.04
CA SER A 25 6.61 -23.48 -40.79
C SER A 25 7.60 -22.73 -39.88
N ASP A 26 7.18 -22.35 -38.67
CA ASP A 26 8.04 -21.67 -37.71
C ASP A 26 9.19 -22.57 -37.25
N LEU A 27 8.91 -23.84 -36.95
CA LEU A 27 9.94 -24.81 -36.57
C LEU A 27 10.99 -25.00 -37.69
N ILE A 28 10.56 -25.04 -38.95
CA ILE A 28 11.49 -25.13 -40.09
C ILE A 28 12.31 -23.83 -40.20
N SER A 29 11.70 -22.68 -39.98
CA SER A 29 12.39 -21.37 -40.01
C SER A 29 13.45 -21.20 -38.92
N LEU A 30 13.24 -21.84 -37.76
CA LEU A 30 14.19 -21.88 -36.64
C LEU A 30 15.43 -22.75 -36.96
N GLY A 31 15.42 -23.47 -38.08
CA GLY A 31 16.55 -24.27 -38.56
C GLY A 31 16.47 -25.76 -38.23
N TYR A 32 15.35 -26.24 -37.67
CA TYR A 32 15.17 -27.66 -37.39
C TYR A 32 14.95 -28.46 -38.68
N ASP A 33 15.50 -29.68 -38.73
CA ASP A 33 15.45 -30.53 -39.92
C ASP A 33 14.01 -30.92 -40.28
N ARG A 34 13.60 -30.47 -41.47
CA ARG A 34 12.27 -30.62 -42.05
C ARG A 34 11.72 -32.04 -41.99
N LYS A 35 12.56 -33.06 -42.19
CA LYS A 35 12.11 -34.46 -42.17
C LYS A 35 11.61 -34.91 -40.81
N LYS A 36 12.22 -34.38 -39.74
CA LYS A 36 11.85 -34.70 -38.36
C LYS A 36 10.61 -33.93 -37.93
N VAL A 37 10.48 -32.68 -38.38
CA VAL A 37 9.32 -31.82 -38.07
C VAL A 37 8.04 -32.33 -38.75
N GLU A 38 8.13 -32.79 -40.00
CA GLU A 38 6.97 -33.34 -40.73
C GLU A 38 6.46 -34.68 -40.16
N GLN A 39 7.32 -35.42 -39.44
CA GLN A 39 6.98 -36.70 -38.77
C GLN A 39 6.35 -36.51 -37.39
N LEU A 40 6.31 -35.29 -36.85
CA LEU A 40 5.64 -35.00 -35.59
C LEU A 40 4.16 -35.34 -35.72
N SER A 41 3.66 -36.09 -34.74
CA SER A 41 2.23 -36.34 -34.57
C SER A 41 1.57 -35.08 -34.04
N ASP A 42 0.32 -34.85 -34.43
CA ASP A 42 -0.48 -33.79 -33.83
C ASP A 42 -0.76 -34.14 -32.38
N ASP A 43 -0.12 -33.43 -31.46
CA ASP A 43 -0.34 -33.60 -30.01
C ASP A 43 -1.74 -33.09 -29.58
N LEU A 44 -2.55 -32.60 -30.54
CA LEU A 44 -3.97 -32.27 -30.39
C LEU A 44 -4.82 -33.44 -29.85
N ASN A 45 -4.33 -34.69 -29.95
CA ASN A 45 -5.04 -35.87 -29.42
C ASN A 45 -4.68 -36.21 -27.96
N ASN A 46 -3.65 -35.59 -27.37
CA ASN A 46 -3.35 -35.73 -25.93
C ASN A 46 -4.08 -34.64 -25.14
N ILE A 47 -5.41 -34.70 -25.22
CA ILE A 47 -6.32 -33.87 -24.44
C ILE A 47 -6.10 -34.22 -22.95
N THR A 48 -5.27 -33.44 -22.29
CA THR A 48 -5.21 -33.42 -20.82
C THR A 48 -6.42 -32.60 -20.34
N GLU A 49 -6.94 -32.77 -19.12
CA GLU A 49 -8.05 -31.92 -18.60
C GLU A 49 -7.66 -30.44 -18.52
N GLU A 50 -6.38 -30.14 -18.33
CA GLU A 50 -5.84 -28.80 -18.07
C GLU A 50 -6.09 -27.75 -19.19
N PRO A 51 -5.89 -28.04 -20.49
CA PRO A 51 -6.14 -27.08 -21.56
C PRO A 51 -7.62 -26.85 -21.83
N ILE A 52 -8.50 -27.83 -21.56
CA ILE A 52 -9.96 -27.68 -21.66
C ILE A 52 -10.43 -26.63 -20.64
N GLU A 53 -10.09 -26.83 -19.37
CA GLU A 53 -10.47 -25.92 -18.28
C GLU A 53 -9.92 -24.49 -18.47
N ARG A 54 -8.79 -24.35 -19.18
CA ARG A 54 -8.22 -23.03 -19.50
C ARG A 54 -8.92 -22.30 -20.64
N GLY A 55 -9.36 -23.01 -21.69
CA GLY A 55 -10.02 -22.40 -22.84
C GLY A 55 -11.54 -22.29 -22.71
N ASP A 56 -12.14 -23.03 -21.77
CA ASP A 56 -13.57 -22.89 -21.43
C ASP A 56 -13.93 -21.50 -20.87
N TYR A 57 -12.94 -20.78 -20.33
CA TYR A 57 -13.17 -19.45 -19.76
C TYR A 57 -13.35 -18.35 -20.82
N ASP A 58 -12.66 -18.43 -21.95
CA ASP A 58 -12.65 -17.41 -23.00
C ASP A 58 -13.13 -17.91 -24.38
N ASP A 59 -13.60 -19.16 -24.45
CA ASP A 59 -14.06 -19.82 -25.68
C ASP A 59 -12.95 -19.89 -26.77
N SER A 60 -11.67 -19.80 -26.37
CA SER A 60 -10.51 -19.93 -27.28
C SER A 60 -10.25 -21.37 -27.75
N TRP A 61 -11.11 -22.30 -27.34
CA TRP A 61 -10.98 -23.74 -27.62
C TRP A 61 -11.42 -24.14 -29.04
N ASP A 62 -11.55 -23.17 -29.96
CA ASP A 62 -11.98 -23.41 -31.33
C ASP A 62 -10.83 -24.08 -32.11
N THR A 63 -10.77 -25.41 -32.01
CA THR A 63 -9.80 -26.26 -32.70
C THR A 63 -10.23 -26.38 -34.15
N ILE A 64 -10.07 -25.29 -34.92
CA ILE A 64 -10.25 -25.34 -36.37
C ILE A 64 -9.04 -26.09 -36.93
N PRO A 65 -9.22 -27.30 -37.54
CA PRO A 65 -8.10 -28.00 -38.14
C PRO A 65 -7.52 -27.12 -39.25
N ALA A 66 -6.22 -26.84 -39.14
CA ALA A 66 -5.53 -25.99 -40.10
C ALA A 66 -5.70 -26.55 -41.52
N PRO A 67 -6.13 -25.75 -42.50
CA PRO A 67 -6.39 -26.22 -43.86
C PRO A 67 -5.14 -26.69 -44.61
N GLU A 68 -3.93 -26.35 -44.13
CA GLU A 68 -2.65 -26.66 -44.75
C GLU A 68 -1.65 -27.27 -43.77
N LYS A 69 -0.86 -28.26 -44.23
CA LYS A 69 0.15 -28.97 -43.42
C LYS A 69 1.21 -28.04 -42.81
N SER A 70 1.51 -26.91 -43.45
CA SER A 70 2.48 -25.92 -42.99
C SER A 70 1.98 -25.09 -41.80
N GLN A 71 0.66 -24.90 -41.71
CA GLN A 71 -0.03 -24.15 -40.66
C GLN A 71 -0.44 -25.02 -39.47
N ARG A 72 -0.05 -26.29 -39.50
CA ARG A 72 -0.32 -27.23 -38.43
C ARG A 72 0.46 -26.81 -37.18
N VAL A 73 -0.26 -26.66 -36.07
CA VAL A 73 0.29 -26.23 -34.78
C VAL A 73 0.78 -27.45 -34.01
N VAL A 74 1.98 -27.34 -33.44
CA VAL A 74 2.60 -28.39 -32.63
C VAL A 74 3.17 -27.75 -31.36
N ASP A 75 3.05 -28.45 -30.24
CA ASP A 75 3.66 -28.04 -28.97
C ASP A 75 5.18 -28.24 -29.02
N LEU A 76 5.92 -27.15 -28.88
CA LEU A 76 7.35 -27.14 -28.59
C LEU A 76 7.56 -27.02 -27.08
N GLN A 77 8.30 -27.95 -26.52
CA GLN A 77 8.61 -28.00 -25.10
C GLN A 77 10.10 -27.75 -24.91
N ASP A 78 10.41 -26.59 -24.34
CA ASP A 78 11.74 -26.22 -23.87
C ASP A 78 11.90 -26.67 -22.41
N VAL A 79 12.69 -27.73 -22.21
CA VAL A 79 12.81 -28.44 -20.93
C VAL A 79 14.21 -28.26 -20.36
N TYR A 80 14.28 -27.90 -19.09
CA TYR A 80 15.51 -27.98 -18.30
C TYR A 80 15.30 -29.00 -17.19
N MET A 81 16.13 -30.03 -17.16
CA MET A 81 16.04 -31.07 -16.15
C MET A 81 17.42 -31.47 -15.63
N ARG A 82 17.47 -31.87 -14.36
CA ARG A 82 18.66 -32.52 -13.80
C ARG A 82 18.60 -34.01 -14.10
N VAL A 83 19.59 -34.50 -14.85
CA VAL A 83 19.67 -35.90 -15.22
C VAL A 83 21.13 -36.32 -15.34
N ASP A 84 21.45 -37.45 -14.73
CA ASP A 84 22.70 -38.17 -14.96
C ASP A 84 22.51 -38.99 -16.26
N PHE A 85 23.17 -38.57 -17.34
CA PHE A 85 23.05 -39.19 -18.66
C PHE A 85 24.25 -40.07 -18.99
N ASP A 86 25.43 -39.75 -18.45
CA ASP A 86 26.69 -40.45 -18.64
C ASP A 86 26.94 -41.56 -17.60
N GLY A 87 26.09 -41.64 -16.57
CA GLY A 87 26.10 -42.68 -15.55
C GLY A 87 27.21 -42.51 -14.53
N ASP A 88 27.66 -41.28 -14.30
CA ASP A 88 28.76 -40.96 -13.39
C ASP A 88 28.30 -40.76 -11.93
N GLY A 89 26.97 -40.74 -11.71
CA GLY A 89 26.33 -40.55 -10.41
C GLY A 89 26.08 -39.09 -10.04
N VAL A 90 26.42 -38.12 -10.90
CA VAL A 90 26.21 -36.68 -10.69
C VAL A 90 25.15 -36.16 -11.67
N ALA A 91 24.03 -35.68 -11.13
CA ALA A 91 22.96 -35.14 -11.96
C ALA A 91 23.29 -33.70 -12.43
N GLU A 92 23.66 -33.56 -13.70
CA GLU A 92 23.88 -32.26 -14.35
C GLU A 92 22.58 -31.69 -14.94
N TYR A 93 22.49 -30.37 -15.08
CA TYR A 93 21.39 -29.75 -15.81
C TYR A 93 21.60 -29.95 -17.32
N ARG A 94 20.52 -30.32 -18.01
CA ARG A 94 20.49 -30.37 -19.47
C ARG A 94 19.35 -29.54 -20.01
N HIS A 95 19.65 -28.82 -21.10
CA HIS A 95 18.68 -28.11 -21.93
C HIS A 95 18.23 -29.04 -23.04
N ILE A 96 16.94 -29.35 -23.06
CA ILE A 96 16.33 -30.32 -23.95
C ILE A 96 15.15 -29.64 -24.65
N VAL A 97 15.27 -29.45 -25.96
CA VAL A 97 14.16 -28.98 -26.80
C VAL A 97 13.48 -30.20 -27.41
N LYS A 98 12.22 -30.43 -27.07
CA LYS A 98 11.46 -31.59 -27.55
C LYS A 98 10.08 -31.20 -28.07
N SER A 99 9.54 -32.03 -28.94
CA SER A 99 8.14 -31.97 -29.35
C SER A 99 7.58 -33.38 -29.46
N GLY A 100 6.50 -33.66 -28.71
CA GLY A 100 5.98 -35.01 -28.53
C GLY A 100 7.06 -35.99 -28.06
N SER A 101 7.31 -37.02 -28.87
CA SER A 101 8.34 -38.06 -28.61
C SER A 101 9.72 -37.73 -29.20
N TYR A 102 9.86 -36.64 -29.95
CA TYR A 102 11.09 -36.30 -30.65
C TYR A 102 11.90 -35.26 -29.87
N ILE A 103 13.21 -35.46 -29.75
CA ILE A 103 14.15 -34.53 -29.12
C ILE A 103 15.01 -33.89 -30.22
N PHE A 104 14.98 -32.55 -30.31
CA PHE A 104 15.74 -31.77 -31.27
C PHE A 104 17.14 -31.44 -30.77
N GLU A 105 17.22 -30.93 -29.54
CA GLU A 105 18.46 -30.46 -28.92
C GLU A 105 18.59 -31.08 -27.53
N ASN A 106 19.82 -31.43 -27.17
CA ASN A 106 20.15 -31.95 -25.84
C ASN A 106 21.58 -31.49 -25.52
N GLU A 107 21.68 -30.38 -24.80
CA GLU A 107 22.94 -29.75 -24.43
C GLU A 107 23.10 -29.72 -22.91
N VAL A 108 24.32 -29.85 -22.41
CA VAL A 108 24.63 -29.67 -20.99
C VAL A 108 24.61 -28.18 -20.68
N CYS A 109 23.92 -27.80 -19.60
CA CYS A 109 23.77 -26.41 -19.19
C CYS A 109 24.00 -26.27 -17.69
N ASP A 110 24.48 -25.11 -17.25
CA ASP A 110 24.75 -24.84 -15.84
C ASP A 110 23.49 -24.54 -15.01
N GLY A 111 22.30 -24.48 -15.62
CA GLY A 111 21.03 -24.17 -14.95
C GLY A 111 19.95 -23.68 -15.91
N HIS A 112 18.84 -23.18 -15.38
CA HIS A 112 17.72 -22.67 -16.20
C HIS A 112 17.61 -21.13 -16.16
N PRO A 113 17.20 -20.47 -17.26
CA PRO A 113 17.11 -19.02 -17.39
C PRO A 113 15.79 -18.42 -16.88
N PHE A 114 15.03 -19.15 -16.06
CA PHE A 114 13.71 -18.71 -15.61
C PHE A 114 13.75 -18.00 -14.25
N ALA A 115 12.93 -16.95 -14.14
CA ALA A 115 12.58 -16.26 -12.90
C ALA A 115 11.06 -16.27 -12.75
N MET A 116 10.57 -16.34 -11.51
CA MET A 116 9.15 -16.37 -11.19
C MET A 116 8.77 -15.16 -10.35
N PHE A 117 7.59 -14.62 -10.63
CA PHE A 117 7.02 -13.48 -9.94
C PHE A 117 5.74 -13.90 -9.25
N ASP A 118 5.73 -13.83 -7.92
CA ASP A 118 4.55 -14.11 -7.11
C ASP A 118 4.22 -12.89 -6.26
N CYS A 119 2.93 -12.56 -6.17
CA CYS A 119 2.48 -11.44 -5.33
C CYS A 119 2.53 -11.83 -3.85
N LEU A 120 2.05 -13.04 -3.52
CA LEU A 120 1.97 -13.56 -2.17
C LEU A 120 2.50 -14.99 -2.13
N LEU A 121 3.62 -15.18 -1.44
CA LEU A 121 4.28 -16.47 -1.29
C LEU A 121 3.48 -17.37 -0.35
N MET A 122 3.23 -18.61 -0.77
CA MET A 122 2.64 -19.64 0.10
C MET A 122 3.76 -20.61 0.55
N PRO A 123 3.87 -20.92 1.85
CA PRO A 123 4.82 -21.92 2.32
C PRO A 123 4.62 -23.27 1.60
N TYR A 124 5.73 -23.91 1.22
CA TYR A 124 5.75 -25.22 0.56
C TYR A 124 5.10 -25.30 -0.83
N LYS A 125 4.81 -24.16 -1.47
CA LYS A 125 4.42 -24.11 -2.88
C LYS A 125 5.37 -23.22 -3.68
N LEU A 126 5.60 -23.61 -4.93
CA LEU A 126 6.41 -22.82 -5.86
C LEU A 126 5.64 -21.58 -6.35
N VAL A 127 4.38 -21.76 -6.78
CA VAL A 127 3.49 -20.68 -7.23
C VAL A 127 2.65 -20.21 -6.05
N GLY A 128 2.61 -18.89 -5.87
CA GLY A 128 1.88 -18.22 -4.81
C GLY A 128 0.38 -18.07 -5.09
N ILE A 129 -0.25 -17.19 -4.31
CA ILE A 129 -1.65 -16.78 -4.48
C ILE A 129 -1.69 -15.46 -5.26
N GLY A 130 -2.65 -15.34 -6.18
CA GLY A 130 -2.91 -14.09 -6.89
C GLY A 130 -3.66 -13.06 -6.03
N ILE A 131 -3.69 -11.81 -6.47
CA ILE A 131 -4.56 -10.78 -5.85
C ILE A 131 -6.04 -11.14 -6.06
N TYR A 132 -6.37 -11.73 -7.20
CA TYR A 132 -7.74 -12.14 -7.54
C TYR A 132 -8.29 -13.18 -6.55
N ASP A 133 -7.50 -14.21 -6.23
CA ASP A 133 -7.92 -15.29 -5.31
C ASP A 133 -8.29 -14.78 -3.92
N LEU A 134 -7.79 -13.61 -3.50
CA LEU A 134 -8.14 -12.96 -2.24
C LEU A 134 -9.47 -12.19 -2.28
N LEU A 135 -9.92 -11.83 -3.49
CA LEU A 135 -11.05 -10.94 -3.74
C LEU A 135 -12.22 -11.66 -4.41
N GLU A 136 -12.02 -12.87 -4.91
CA GLU A 136 -13.03 -13.62 -5.68
C GLU A 136 -14.34 -13.80 -4.91
N ASP A 137 -14.26 -14.23 -3.65
CA ASP A 137 -15.42 -14.42 -2.77
C ASP A 137 -16.21 -13.12 -2.59
N LEU A 138 -15.51 -12.02 -2.34
CA LEU A 138 -16.10 -10.69 -2.18
C LEU A 138 -16.77 -10.22 -3.47
N GLN A 139 -16.14 -10.47 -4.62
CA GLN A 139 -16.70 -10.13 -5.92
C GLN A 139 -17.99 -10.91 -6.19
N ARG A 140 -18.00 -12.22 -5.94
CA ARG A 140 -19.20 -13.07 -6.06
C ARG A 140 -20.33 -12.58 -5.16
N ILE A 141 -20.03 -12.26 -3.89
CA ILE A 141 -21.02 -11.73 -2.94
C ILE A 141 -21.57 -10.38 -3.43
N LYS A 142 -20.71 -9.44 -3.82
CA LYS A 142 -21.16 -8.13 -4.33
C LYS A 142 -22.05 -8.31 -5.55
N THR A 143 -21.70 -9.17 -6.50
CA THR A 143 -22.55 -9.44 -7.66
C THR A 143 -23.91 -10.02 -7.27
N ALA A 144 -23.96 -10.94 -6.31
CA ALA A 144 -25.23 -11.50 -5.81
C ALA A 144 -26.11 -10.43 -5.13
N VAL A 145 -25.52 -9.62 -4.25
CA VAL A 145 -26.23 -8.54 -3.54
C VAL A 145 -26.71 -7.48 -4.52
N THR A 146 -25.86 -7.04 -5.46
CA THR A 146 -26.25 -6.06 -6.48
C THR A 146 -27.42 -6.56 -7.31
N ARG A 147 -27.43 -7.83 -7.74
CA ARG A 147 -28.57 -8.42 -8.45
C ARG A 147 -29.85 -8.39 -7.61
N GLN A 148 -29.78 -8.81 -6.34
CA GLN A 148 -30.95 -8.81 -5.45
C GLN A 148 -31.48 -7.40 -5.14
N VAL A 149 -30.60 -6.40 -5.02
CA VAL A 149 -31.01 -4.99 -4.85
C VAL A 149 -31.73 -4.50 -6.10
N LEU A 150 -31.22 -4.82 -7.29
CA LEU A 150 -31.89 -4.49 -8.55
C LEU A 150 -33.25 -5.20 -8.66
N ASP A 151 -33.33 -6.49 -8.32
CA ASP A 151 -34.58 -7.26 -8.31
C ASP A 151 -35.61 -6.64 -7.35
N ASN A 152 -35.18 -6.28 -6.13
CA ASN A 152 -36.06 -5.59 -5.18
C ASN A 152 -36.51 -4.23 -5.69
N LEU A 153 -35.63 -3.48 -6.36
CA LEU A 153 -35.98 -2.20 -6.96
C LEU A 153 -36.99 -2.37 -8.10
N TYR A 154 -36.87 -3.41 -8.93
CA TYR A 154 -37.89 -3.75 -9.93
C TYR A 154 -39.24 -4.10 -9.29
N MET A 155 -39.25 -4.88 -8.21
CA MET A 155 -40.48 -5.26 -7.48
C MET A 155 -41.10 -4.08 -6.70
N ALA A 156 -40.29 -3.16 -6.17
CA ALA A 156 -40.74 -1.97 -5.49
C ALA A 156 -41.31 -0.92 -6.46
N ASN A 157 -40.70 -0.78 -7.65
CA ASN A 157 -41.19 0.11 -8.70
C ASN A 157 -42.49 -0.39 -9.35
N ASN A 158 -42.66 -1.71 -9.45
CA ASN A 158 -43.85 -2.34 -10.00
C ASN A 158 -44.44 -3.34 -8.98
N PRO A 159 -45.13 -2.88 -7.92
CA PRO A 159 -45.71 -3.77 -6.92
C PRO A 159 -46.78 -4.66 -7.54
N ARG A 160 -46.85 -5.91 -7.07
CA ARG A 160 -47.92 -6.83 -7.49
C ARG A 160 -49.25 -6.37 -6.89
N LYS A 161 -50.33 -6.55 -7.64
CA LYS A 161 -51.69 -6.25 -7.17
C LYS A 161 -52.35 -7.54 -6.69
N LEU A 162 -52.89 -7.52 -5.48
CA LEU A 162 -53.79 -8.54 -4.93
C LEU A 162 -55.21 -8.16 -5.36
N VAL A 163 -55.90 -9.10 -6.00
CA VAL A 163 -57.29 -8.94 -6.42
C VAL A 163 -58.13 -9.98 -5.71
N ASN A 164 -59.25 -9.55 -5.12
CA ASN A 164 -60.20 -10.48 -4.51
C ASN A 164 -60.93 -11.27 -5.61
N ALA A 165 -60.84 -12.60 -5.58
CA ALA A 165 -61.42 -13.49 -6.58
C ALA A 165 -62.95 -13.37 -6.72
N ASN A 166 -63.63 -12.83 -5.70
CA ASN A 166 -65.08 -12.62 -5.70
C ASN A 166 -65.50 -11.21 -6.11
N SER A 167 -64.56 -10.31 -6.44
CA SER A 167 -64.87 -8.95 -6.88
C SER A 167 -65.03 -8.90 -8.40
N ASN A 168 -66.05 -8.18 -8.89
CA ASN A 168 -66.33 -7.99 -10.31
C ASN A 168 -65.44 -6.88 -10.91
N THR A 169 -64.12 -6.98 -10.66
CA THR A 169 -63.13 -6.03 -11.17
C THR A 169 -62.65 -6.47 -12.54
N ASP A 170 -62.36 -5.53 -13.45
CA ASP A 170 -61.80 -5.86 -14.77
C ASP A 170 -60.33 -6.30 -14.65
N LEU A 171 -60.06 -7.60 -14.86
CA LEU A 171 -58.72 -8.18 -14.77
C LEU A 171 -57.81 -7.72 -15.92
N ASP A 172 -58.34 -7.50 -17.12
CA ASP A 172 -57.53 -7.13 -18.29
C ASP A 172 -56.95 -5.72 -18.13
N ALA A 173 -57.73 -4.79 -17.57
CA ALA A 173 -57.28 -3.45 -17.19
C ALA A 173 -56.20 -3.46 -16.09
N LEU A 174 -56.18 -4.49 -15.22
CA LEU A 174 -55.17 -4.64 -14.17
C LEU A 174 -53.88 -5.29 -14.66
N ILE A 175 -53.95 -6.15 -15.67
CA ILE A 175 -52.81 -6.80 -16.33
C ILE A 175 -52.06 -5.79 -17.21
N HIS A 176 -52.79 -4.94 -17.94
CA HIS A 176 -52.21 -3.90 -18.78
C HIS A 176 -52.02 -2.61 -17.99
N ALA A 177 -50.91 -2.50 -17.27
CA ALA A 177 -50.54 -1.29 -16.54
C ALA A 177 -50.22 -0.13 -17.50
N GLN A 178 -51.24 0.62 -17.91
CA GLN A 178 -51.10 1.88 -18.62
C GLN A 178 -50.97 3.04 -17.62
N PRO A 179 -50.00 3.95 -17.80
CA PRO A 179 -49.96 5.19 -17.03
C PRO A 179 -51.29 5.95 -17.17
N ASN A 180 -51.94 6.27 -16.04
CA ASN A 180 -53.26 6.91 -15.97
C ASN A 180 -54.45 6.08 -16.50
N GLY A 181 -54.32 4.76 -16.62
CA GLY A 181 -55.44 3.87 -16.95
C GLY A 181 -56.51 3.83 -15.85
N ILE A 182 -57.78 3.87 -16.23
CA ILE A 182 -58.92 3.76 -15.29
C ILE A 182 -59.21 2.28 -15.05
N VAL A 183 -59.35 1.88 -13.79
CA VAL A 183 -59.81 0.54 -13.41
C VAL A 183 -61.20 0.66 -12.79
N LEU A 184 -62.13 -0.13 -13.31
CA LEU A 184 -63.50 -0.21 -12.80
C LEU A 184 -63.55 -1.26 -11.69
N THR A 185 -64.01 -0.87 -10.51
CA THR A 185 -64.19 -1.78 -9.37
C THR A 185 -65.41 -1.38 -8.54
N ASP A 186 -66.14 -2.37 -8.03
CA ASP A 186 -67.36 -2.15 -7.22
C ASP A 186 -67.05 -1.77 -5.77
N ASP A 187 -65.86 -2.14 -5.26
CA ASP A 187 -65.38 -1.77 -3.92
C ASP A 187 -63.89 -1.40 -3.95
N VAL A 188 -63.61 -0.12 -3.73
CA VAL A 188 -62.27 0.49 -3.84
C VAL A 188 -61.33 0.03 -2.72
N GLN A 189 -61.83 -0.34 -1.53
CA GLN A 189 -60.98 -0.72 -0.39
C GLN A 189 -60.77 -2.23 -0.25
N GLY A 190 -61.70 -3.06 -0.71
CA GLY A 190 -61.64 -4.52 -0.55
C GLY A 190 -61.30 -5.33 -1.81
N SER A 191 -61.36 -4.73 -3.00
CA SER A 191 -61.23 -5.48 -4.27
C SER A 191 -59.81 -5.53 -4.83
N VAL A 192 -59.02 -4.46 -4.64
CA VAL A 192 -57.64 -4.36 -5.15
C VAL A 192 -56.75 -3.76 -4.07
N SER A 193 -55.71 -4.48 -3.68
CA SER A 193 -54.69 -4.00 -2.74
C SER A 193 -53.31 -4.24 -3.32
N GLU A 194 -52.38 -3.31 -3.17
CA GLU A 194 -51.00 -3.52 -3.61
C GLU A 194 -50.26 -4.37 -2.57
N LEU A 195 -49.65 -5.47 -3.02
CA LEU A 195 -48.68 -6.20 -2.21
C LEU A 195 -47.39 -5.36 -2.17
N VAL A 196 -47.32 -4.48 -1.17
CA VAL A 196 -46.15 -3.62 -0.96
C VAL A 196 -44.95 -4.51 -0.65
N THR A 197 -43.99 -4.52 -1.58
CA THR A 197 -42.70 -5.15 -1.31
C THR A 197 -41.87 -4.16 -0.49
N PRO A 198 -41.40 -4.51 0.72
CA PRO A 198 -40.57 -3.60 1.50
C PRO A 198 -39.29 -3.28 0.73
N PHE A 199 -38.95 -2.00 0.66
CA PHE A 199 -37.73 -1.55 0.00
C PHE A 199 -36.51 -1.90 0.87
N VAL A 200 -35.72 -2.87 0.42
CA VAL A 200 -34.47 -3.28 1.08
C VAL A 200 -33.22 -2.74 0.38
N GLY A 201 -33.39 -1.91 -0.65
CA GLY A 201 -32.28 -1.33 -1.41
C GLY A 201 -31.28 -0.56 -0.54
N GLN A 202 -31.75 0.18 0.46
CA GLN A 202 -30.88 0.92 1.39
C GLN A 202 -29.97 0.00 2.23
N ALA A 203 -30.52 -1.13 2.69
CA ALA A 203 -29.75 -2.14 3.43
C ALA A 203 -28.74 -2.85 2.51
N GLY A 204 -29.14 -3.15 1.28
CA GLY A 204 -28.26 -3.75 0.28
C GLY A 204 -27.10 -2.85 -0.13
N LEU A 205 -27.33 -1.54 -0.31
CA LEU A 205 -26.26 -0.57 -0.54
C LEU A 205 -25.29 -0.49 0.65
N SER A 206 -25.82 -0.50 1.88
CA SER A 206 -24.98 -0.53 3.10
C SER A 206 -24.12 -1.79 3.18
N MET A 207 -24.64 -2.96 2.74
CA MET A 207 -23.84 -4.19 2.63
C MET A 207 -22.77 -4.08 1.55
N LEU A 208 -23.06 -3.46 0.40
CA LEU A 208 -22.08 -3.25 -0.66
C LEU A 208 -20.92 -2.35 -0.21
N ASP A 209 -21.18 -1.32 0.60
CA ASP A 209 -20.15 -0.46 1.19
C ASP A 209 -19.31 -1.21 2.23
N TYR A 210 -19.93 -2.04 3.06
CA TYR A 210 -19.21 -2.92 3.99
C TYR A 210 -18.25 -3.85 3.25
N TYR A 211 -18.72 -4.58 2.22
CA TYR A 211 -17.86 -5.46 1.43
C TYR A 211 -16.80 -4.71 0.61
N SER A 212 -17.04 -3.44 0.25
CA SER A 212 -16.01 -2.58 -0.35
C SER A 212 -14.92 -2.22 0.66
N THR A 213 -15.28 -1.96 1.91
CA THR A 213 -14.31 -1.72 2.99
C THR A 213 -13.47 -2.98 3.27
N VAL A 214 -14.11 -4.15 3.28
CA VAL A 214 -13.40 -5.43 3.43
C VAL A 214 -12.49 -5.70 2.23
N ARG A 215 -12.94 -5.39 1.00
CA ARG A 215 -12.10 -5.45 -0.22
C ARG A 215 -10.87 -4.56 -0.06
N ASP A 216 -11.05 -3.33 0.39
CA ASP A 216 -9.95 -2.37 0.56
C ASP A 216 -8.93 -2.86 1.61
N GLY A 217 -9.40 -3.50 2.69
CA GLY A 217 -8.54 -4.19 3.65
C GLY A 217 -7.81 -5.40 3.05
N ARG A 218 -8.49 -6.20 2.22
CA ARG A 218 -7.91 -7.40 1.57
C ARG A 218 -7.08 -7.13 0.33
N SER A 219 -7.19 -5.97 -0.30
CA SER A 219 -6.35 -5.57 -1.42
C SER A 219 -5.16 -4.73 -0.94
N GLY A 220 -5.32 -3.99 0.17
CA GLY A 220 -4.38 -2.95 0.59
C GLY A 220 -4.49 -1.68 -0.26
N VAL A 221 -5.35 -1.68 -1.28
CA VAL A 221 -5.64 -0.55 -2.14
C VAL A 221 -6.98 0.01 -1.69
N SER A 222 -6.93 1.03 -0.84
CA SER A 222 -8.13 1.76 -0.47
C SER A 222 -8.60 2.65 -1.62
N SER A 223 -9.91 2.81 -1.74
CA SER A 223 -10.55 3.76 -2.66
C SER A 223 -10.03 5.19 -2.42
N PHE A 224 -9.63 5.49 -1.18
CA PHE A 224 -8.99 6.74 -0.76
C PHE A 224 -7.56 6.91 -1.30
N ASN A 225 -6.79 5.83 -1.44
CA ASN A 225 -5.42 5.86 -1.98
C ASN A 225 -5.35 6.22 -3.47
N GLN A 226 -6.41 5.95 -4.25
CA GLN A 226 -6.48 6.30 -5.68
C GLN A 226 -6.97 7.75 -5.90
N GLY A 227 -7.38 8.45 -4.84
CA GLY A 227 -8.02 9.78 -4.88
C GLY A 227 -7.15 10.95 -4.43
N LEU A 228 -5.82 10.85 -4.48
CA LEU A 228 -4.89 11.96 -4.19
C LEU A 228 -4.86 13.01 -5.31
N THR A 229 -6.03 13.55 -5.69
CA THR A 229 -6.12 14.92 -6.21
C THR A 229 -6.23 15.85 -5.01
N GLY A 230 -5.19 16.65 -4.77
CA GLY A 230 -4.93 17.43 -3.55
C GLY A 230 -5.93 18.52 -3.12
N GLY A 231 -7.22 18.39 -3.44
CA GLY A 231 -8.30 19.29 -3.01
C GLY A 231 -9.19 18.75 -1.88
N GLU A 232 -9.23 17.43 -1.64
CA GLU A 232 -10.14 16.83 -0.65
C GLU A 232 -9.50 16.55 0.72
N LEU A 233 -8.25 16.97 0.93
CA LEU A 233 -7.55 16.83 2.21
C LEU A 233 -8.22 17.57 3.38
N SER A 234 -9.19 18.48 3.13
CA SER A 234 -9.83 19.28 4.18
C SER A 234 -11.18 18.77 4.67
N LYS A 235 -11.77 17.73 4.06
CA LYS A 235 -13.14 17.29 4.38
C LYS A 235 -13.29 15.95 5.10
N SER A 236 -12.21 15.24 5.41
CA SER A 236 -12.26 14.12 6.37
C SER A 236 -11.88 14.60 7.78
N ALA A 237 -12.79 15.34 8.41
CA ALA A 237 -12.78 15.61 9.85
C ALA A 237 -13.28 14.40 10.65
N LEU A 238 -12.76 13.20 10.34
CA LEU A 238 -12.96 11.96 11.09
C LEU A 238 -11.56 11.38 11.37
N GLY A 239 -11.00 11.76 12.52
CA GLY A 239 -9.83 11.15 13.15
C GLY A 239 -8.63 10.90 12.23
N SER A 240 -7.79 11.93 12.04
CA SER A 240 -6.54 11.86 11.26
C SER A 240 -5.64 10.67 11.62
N GLU A 241 -5.69 10.20 12.87
CA GLU A 241 -4.89 9.08 13.36
C GLU A 241 -5.39 7.69 12.88
N GLY A 242 -6.71 7.52 12.73
CA GLY A 242 -7.29 6.27 12.22
C GLY A 242 -7.11 6.12 10.71
N VAL A 243 -7.22 7.23 9.97
CA VAL A 243 -6.99 7.28 8.52
C VAL A 243 -5.51 7.11 8.19
N GLU A 244 -4.60 7.75 8.93
CA GLU A 244 -3.15 7.58 8.76
C GLU A 244 -2.72 6.13 9.09
N SER A 245 -3.31 5.50 10.12
CA SER A 245 -3.10 4.08 10.41
C SER A 245 -3.59 3.17 9.27
N LEU A 246 -4.76 3.44 8.69
CA LEU A 246 -5.30 2.65 7.56
C LEU A 246 -4.45 2.81 6.30
N LEU A 247 -3.97 4.03 6.03
CA LEU A 247 -3.05 4.34 4.94
C LEU A 247 -1.72 3.60 5.09
N ASN A 248 -1.15 3.61 6.30
CA ASN A 248 0.08 2.89 6.61
C ASN A 248 -0.11 1.36 6.47
N GLN A 249 -1.24 0.80 6.89
CA GLN A 249 -1.55 -0.63 6.70
C GLN A 249 -1.69 -1.01 5.22
N GLY A 250 -2.36 -0.17 4.42
CA GLY A 250 -2.45 -0.37 2.96
C GLY A 250 -1.07 -0.31 2.28
N GLN A 251 -0.24 0.65 2.68
CA GLN A 251 1.14 0.78 2.19
C GLN A 251 2.02 -0.41 2.59
N GLN A 252 1.92 -0.93 3.82
CA GLN A 252 2.67 -2.12 4.25
C GLN A 252 2.37 -3.35 3.38
N ARG A 253 1.12 -3.50 2.93
CA ARG A 253 0.73 -4.63 2.09
C ARG A 253 1.20 -4.48 0.65
N ILE A 254 1.12 -3.27 0.11
CA ILE A 254 1.72 -2.94 -1.20
C ILE A 254 3.24 -3.12 -1.13
N GLU A 255 3.87 -2.71 -0.04
CA GLU A 255 5.30 -2.90 0.21
C GLU A 255 5.67 -4.39 0.28
N LEU A 256 4.88 -5.21 0.97
CA LEU A 256 5.10 -6.66 1.02
C LEU A 256 5.03 -7.30 -0.37
N ILE A 257 4.02 -6.94 -1.17
CA ILE A 257 3.90 -7.43 -2.56
C ILE A 257 5.09 -6.97 -3.38
N ALA A 258 5.44 -5.68 -3.30
CA ALA A 258 6.61 -5.14 -3.97
C ALA A 258 7.89 -5.86 -3.55
N ARG A 259 8.05 -6.16 -2.25
CA ARG A 259 9.19 -6.89 -1.69
C ARG A 259 9.26 -8.32 -2.21
N ASN A 260 8.13 -9.03 -2.27
CA ASN A 260 8.08 -10.37 -2.84
C ASN A 260 8.47 -10.38 -4.34
N LEU A 261 7.97 -9.42 -5.12
CA LEU A 261 8.32 -9.30 -6.54
C LEU A 261 9.79 -8.92 -6.74
N ALA A 262 10.30 -8.04 -5.88
CA ALA A 262 11.67 -7.58 -5.84
C ALA A 262 12.66 -8.70 -5.48
N GLU A 263 12.47 -9.34 -4.33
CA GLU A 263 13.37 -10.36 -3.79
C GLU A 263 13.21 -11.71 -4.49
N GLY A 264 11.99 -12.06 -4.92
CA GLY A 264 11.70 -13.30 -5.63
C GLY A 264 12.11 -13.25 -7.09
N GLY A 265 11.48 -12.36 -7.87
CA GLY A 265 11.65 -12.33 -9.33
C GLY A 265 12.84 -11.49 -9.78
N LEU A 266 12.83 -10.20 -9.43
CA LEU A 266 13.84 -9.23 -9.92
C LEU A 266 15.26 -9.61 -9.51
N LYS A 267 15.49 -9.95 -8.24
CA LYS A 267 16.81 -10.39 -7.75
C LYS A 267 17.36 -11.57 -8.57
N ARG A 268 16.50 -12.53 -8.92
CA ARG A 268 16.87 -13.68 -9.74
C ARG A 268 17.20 -13.25 -11.17
N VAL A 269 16.41 -12.37 -11.78
CA VAL A 269 16.68 -11.82 -13.11
C VAL A 269 18.05 -11.15 -13.15
N TRP A 270 18.36 -10.27 -12.20
CA TRP A 270 19.67 -9.61 -12.11
C TRP A 270 20.82 -10.61 -11.93
N SER A 271 20.61 -11.65 -11.13
CA SER A 271 21.59 -12.72 -10.93
C SER A 271 21.83 -13.54 -12.21
N LEU A 272 20.78 -13.80 -13.01
CA LEU A 272 20.87 -14.48 -14.30
C LEU A 272 21.57 -13.60 -15.34
N MET A 273 21.26 -12.31 -15.40
CA MET A 273 21.95 -11.36 -16.28
C MET A 273 23.44 -11.29 -15.95
N LEU A 274 23.79 -11.20 -14.66
CA LEU A 274 25.18 -11.24 -14.21
C LEU A 274 25.86 -12.53 -14.64
N LYS A 275 25.20 -13.69 -14.46
CA LYS A 275 25.73 -14.99 -14.92
C LYS A 275 26.02 -14.96 -16.43
N CYS A 276 25.08 -14.53 -17.27
CA CYS A 276 25.29 -14.44 -18.72
C CYS A 276 26.46 -13.53 -19.08
N ILE A 277 26.57 -12.36 -18.45
CA ILE A 277 27.69 -11.43 -18.66
C ILE A 277 29.02 -12.09 -18.28
N THR A 278 29.10 -12.71 -17.09
CA THR A 278 30.34 -13.36 -16.64
C THR A 278 30.79 -14.53 -17.51
N GLN A 279 29.84 -15.27 -18.10
CA GLN A 279 30.13 -16.45 -18.93
C GLN A 279 30.52 -16.10 -20.36
N HIS A 280 29.86 -15.10 -20.97
CA HIS A 280 30.05 -14.79 -22.38
C HIS A 280 30.95 -13.58 -22.65
N MET A 281 31.16 -12.70 -21.66
CA MET A 281 31.94 -11.48 -21.86
C MET A 281 33.40 -11.67 -21.49
N ASN A 282 34.27 -11.67 -22.50
CA ASN A 282 35.72 -11.89 -22.36
C ASN A 282 36.58 -10.62 -22.48
N ARG A 283 35.97 -9.44 -22.63
CA ARG A 283 36.69 -8.17 -22.79
C ARG A 283 36.46 -7.23 -21.59
N HIS A 284 37.50 -6.46 -21.25
CA HIS A 284 37.35 -5.32 -20.34
C HIS A 284 36.36 -4.34 -20.96
N ASP A 285 35.30 -4.02 -20.22
CA ASP A 285 34.31 -3.04 -20.66
C ASP A 285 34.51 -1.75 -19.91
N GLN A 286 34.27 -0.64 -20.60
CA GLN A 286 34.29 0.68 -20.00
C GLN A 286 32.85 1.12 -19.84
N ILE A 287 32.40 1.29 -18.59
CA ILE A 287 31.10 1.87 -18.31
C ILE A 287 31.30 3.29 -17.78
N MET A 288 30.43 4.20 -18.20
CA MET A 288 30.44 5.57 -17.71
C MET A 288 29.49 5.64 -16.50
N VAL A 289 30.05 5.94 -15.32
CA VAL A 289 29.28 6.11 -14.07
C VAL A 289 29.60 7.52 -13.54
N ASP A 290 28.57 8.33 -13.33
CA ASP A 290 28.70 9.71 -12.82
C ASP A 290 29.70 10.60 -13.59
N GLY A 291 29.86 10.37 -14.90
CA GLY A 291 30.75 11.16 -15.77
C GLY A 291 32.16 10.60 -15.91
N GLU A 292 32.54 9.59 -15.11
CA GLU A 292 33.85 8.95 -15.15
C GLU A 292 33.78 7.60 -15.87
N TRP A 293 34.78 7.34 -16.73
CA TRP A 293 34.92 6.06 -17.41
C TRP A 293 35.60 5.06 -16.49
N LEU A 294 34.83 4.12 -15.94
CA LEU A 294 35.34 3.05 -15.11
C LEU A 294 35.60 1.80 -15.97
N ALA A 295 36.86 1.39 -16.03
CA ALA A 295 37.24 0.11 -16.63
C ALA A 295 36.89 -1.02 -15.67
N ILE A 296 35.90 -1.84 -16.03
CA ILE A 296 35.45 -2.95 -15.22
C ILE A 296 35.90 -4.27 -15.87
N ASN A 297 36.34 -5.21 -15.03
CA ASN A 297 36.52 -6.59 -15.43
C ASN A 297 35.33 -7.43 -14.94
N PRO A 298 34.39 -7.82 -15.83
CA PRO A 298 33.20 -8.57 -15.43
C PRO A 298 33.52 -9.94 -14.79
N ARG A 299 34.69 -10.54 -15.09
CA ARG A 299 35.10 -11.83 -14.49
C ARG A 299 35.43 -11.75 -13.00
N ALA A 300 35.73 -10.55 -12.48
CA ALA A 300 35.92 -10.37 -11.04
C ALA A 300 34.65 -10.75 -10.25
N TRP A 301 33.48 -10.69 -10.88
CA TRP A 301 32.19 -11.00 -10.25
C TRP A 301 31.79 -12.48 -10.31
N ALA A 302 32.63 -13.35 -10.87
CA ALA A 302 32.34 -14.78 -11.00
C ALA A 302 32.03 -15.45 -9.65
N THR A 303 32.53 -14.92 -8.54
CA THR A 303 32.42 -15.54 -7.21
C THR A 303 31.20 -15.10 -6.39
N LYS A 304 30.30 -14.23 -6.90
CA LYS A 304 29.09 -13.72 -6.20
C LYS A 304 29.29 -13.01 -4.84
N TYR A 305 30.46 -13.10 -4.19
CA TYR A 305 30.68 -12.62 -2.82
C TYR A 305 30.74 -11.09 -2.68
N ASP A 306 31.07 -10.36 -3.75
CA ASP A 306 31.28 -8.90 -3.71
C ASP A 306 30.03 -8.07 -4.10
N MET A 307 28.88 -8.72 -4.35
CA MET A 307 27.67 -8.03 -4.82
C MET A 307 26.44 -8.39 -3.97
N THR A 308 25.78 -7.37 -3.42
CA THR A 308 24.47 -7.50 -2.77
C THR A 308 23.41 -6.81 -3.62
N VAL A 309 22.43 -7.58 -4.11
CA VAL A 309 21.28 -7.02 -4.81
C VAL A 309 20.31 -6.46 -3.78
N SER A 310 20.28 -5.14 -3.64
CA SER A 310 19.29 -4.41 -2.82
C SER A 310 18.25 -3.81 -3.73
N VAL A 311 16.97 -4.12 -3.49
CA VAL A 311 15.89 -3.71 -4.38
C VAL A 311 15.21 -2.40 -3.92
N GLY A 312 15.86 -1.64 -3.04
CA GLY A 312 15.42 -0.27 -2.71
C GLY A 312 14.09 -0.16 -1.94
N ILE A 313 13.50 -1.28 -1.52
CA ILE A 313 12.27 -1.29 -0.70
C ILE A 313 12.70 -1.19 0.76
N GLY A 314 13.21 -0.01 1.11
CA GLY A 314 13.51 0.33 2.50
C GLY A 314 12.22 0.66 3.23
N THR A 315 11.98 -0.05 4.34
CA THR A 315 10.88 0.12 5.31
C THR A 315 10.73 1.54 5.88
N ALA A 316 11.72 2.40 5.67
CA ALA A 316 11.67 3.79 6.07
C ALA A 316 11.15 4.63 4.91
N SER A 317 9.98 5.25 5.09
CA SER A 317 9.52 6.37 4.26
C SER A 317 10.69 7.33 4.07
N LYS A 318 10.83 7.98 2.89
CA LYS A 318 11.86 9.02 2.68
C LYS A 318 11.89 10.03 3.84
N LYS A 319 10.73 10.28 4.46
CA LYS A 319 10.58 11.10 5.66
C LYS A 319 11.30 10.53 6.90
N GLU A 320 11.20 9.24 7.15
CA GLU A 320 11.89 8.54 8.24
C GLU A 320 13.40 8.43 7.97
N GLN A 321 13.79 8.20 6.70
CA GLN A 321 15.22 8.27 6.32
C GLN A 321 15.81 9.64 6.59
N VAL A 322 15.11 10.72 6.23
CA VAL A 322 15.53 12.09 6.52
C VAL A 322 15.60 12.34 8.03
N GLN A 323 14.62 11.88 8.82
CA GLN A 323 14.65 12.01 10.28
C GLN A 323 15.82 11.23 10.91
N ASN A 324 16.06 10.00 10.49
CA ASN A 324 17.18 9.19 10.96
C ASN A 324 18.53 9.81 10.57
N LEU A 325 18.65 10.33 9.35
CA LEU A 325 19.86 11.04 8.92
C LEU A 325 20.06 12.36 9.69
N MET A 326 19.00 13.09 10.02
CA MET A 326 19.09 14.26 10.91
C MET A 326 19.51 13.88 12.33
N LEU A 327 19.01 12.76 12.87
CA LEU A 327 19.41 12.25 14.19
C LEU A 327 20.89 11.85 14.20
N ILE A 328 21.34 11.13 13.17
CA ILE A 328 22.76 10.79 12.97
C ILE A 328 23.59 12.05 12.81
N GLY A 329 23.11 13.06 12.07
CA GLY A 329 23.76 14.37 11.94
C GLY A 329 23.97 15.08 13.27
N ASN A 330 22.96 15.09 14.13
CA ASN A 330 23.08 15.65 15.48
C ASN A 330 24.07 14.85 16.35
N ALA A 331 24.06 13.52 16.26
CA ALA A 331 25.00 12.67 16.98
C ALA A 331 26.45 12.86 16.50
N VAL A 332 26.66 13.00 15.18
CA VAL A 332 27.98 13.27 14.58
C VAL A 332 28.48 14.66 14.96
N GLN A 333 27.61 15.68 15.01
CA GLN A 333 28.01 17.01 15.50
C GLN A 333 28.39 16.99 17.00
N GLN A 334 27.62 16.31 17.85
CA GLN A 334 27.98 16.16 19.26
C GLN A 334 29.28 15.38 19.46
N ALA A 335 29.44 14.25 18.76
CA ALA A 335 30.63 13.41 18.88
C ALA A 335 31.88 14.07 18.31
N GLY A 336 31.75 14.81 17.20
CA GLY A 336 32.83 15.60 16.60
C GLY A 336 33.28 16.79 17.47
N GLY A 337 32.37 17.36 18.27
CA GLY A 337 32.72 18.39 19.27
C GLY A 337 33.34 17.84 20.56
N ALA A 338 33.01 16.61 20.94
CA ALA A 338 33.47 15.99 22.19
C ALA A 338 34.80 15.22 22.06
N ILE A 339 35.09 14.63 20.90
CA ILE A 339 36.29 13.80 20.68
C ILE A 339 37.05 14.33 19.46
N PRO A 340 38.16 15.06 19.67
CA PRO A 340 38.99 15.55 18.57
C PRO A 340 39.51 14.39 17.72
N GLY A 341 39.21 14.41 16.42
CA GLY A 341 39.69 13.42 15.43
C GLY A 341 38.76 12.25 15.13
N LEU A 342 37.60 12.13 15.78
CA LEU A 342 36.63 11.06 15.50
C LEU A 342 35.86 11.28 14.18
N VAL A 343 35.66 12.54 13.79
CA VAL A 343 34.89 12.93 12.62
C VAL A 343 35.80 13.70 11.66
N ALA A 344 36.18 13.07 10.55
CA ALA A 344 36.86 13.74 9.45
C ALA A 344 35.87 14.61 8.64
N PRO A 345 36.33 15.71 8.01
CA PRO A 345 35.49 16.51 7.11
C PRO A 345 34.79 15.69 6.01
N GLU A 346 35.44 14.63 5.52
CA GLU A 346 34.87 13.69 4.53
C GLU A 346 33.64 12.94 5.06
N ASN A 347 33.63 12.57 6.35
CA ASN A 347 32.50 11.86 6.96
C ASN A 347 31.26 12.77 7.05
N VAL A 348 31.47 14.07 7.31
CA VAL A 348 30.40 15.08 7.33
C VAL A 348 29.88 15.33 5.92
N TYR A 349 30.77 15.41 4.92
CA TYR A 349 30.39 15.55 3.51
C TYR A 349 29.52 14.37 3.04
N ASN A 350 29.96 13.14 3.31
CA ASN A 350 29.22 11.93 2.95
C ASN A 350 27.84 11.85 3.61
N LEU A 351 27.72 12.33 4.86
CA LEU A 351 26.45 12.37 5.57
C LEU A 351 25.49 13.41 4.98
N LEU A 352 25.98 14.62 4.71
CA LEU A 352 25.18 15.69 4.10
C LEU A 352 24.78 15.34 2.67
N SER A 353 25.67 14.72 1.89
CA SER A 353 25.40 14.22 0.54
C SER A 353 24.25 13.20 0.54
N LYS A 354 24.27 12.26 1.49
CA LYS A 354 23.17 11.29 1.69
C LYS A 354 21.87 11.96 2.12
N LEU A 355 21.92 13.00 2.95
CA LEU A 355 20.74 13.76 3.36
C LEU A 355 20.10 14.51 2.19
N ILE A 356 20.91 15.16 1.35
CA ILE A 356 20.45 15.90 0.16
C ILE A 356 19.87 14.94 -0.90
N LYS A 357 20.52 13.80 -1.12
CA LYS A 357 19.99 12.74 -1.99
C LYS A 357 18.67 12.17 -1.44
N ALA A 358 18.56 11.99 -0.12
CA ALA A 358 17.35 11.50 0.53
C ALA A 358 16.19 12.52 0.49
N SER A 359 16.48 13.84 0.46
CA SER A 359 15.47 14.89 0.28
C SER A 359 14.95 15.01 -1.15
N GLY A 360 15.50 14.25 -2.11
CA GLY A 360 15.04 14.18 -3.49
C GLY A 360 15.90 14.97 -4.49
N GLU A 361 16.99 15.58 -4.04
CA GLU A 361 17.86 16.38 -4.90
C GLU A 361 19.01 15.52 -5.43
N HIS A 362 19.13 15.39 -6.75
CA HIS A 362 20.08 14.46 -7.37
C HIS A 362 21.53 14.91 -7.30
N ASN A 363 21.77 16.23 -7.16
CA ASN A 363 23.12 16.80 -7.19
C ASN A 363 23.50 17.48 -5.86
N PRO A 364 24.11 16.74 -4.91
CA PRO A 364 24.52 17.29 -3.62
C PRO A 364 25.68 18.29 -3.72
N ASP A 365 26.49 18.21 -4.77
CA ASP A 365 27.69 19.03 -4.94
C ASP A 365 27.38 20.53 -5.16
N GLN A 366 26.11 20.86 -5.42
CA GLN A 366 25.63 22.26 -5.47
C GLN A 366 25.51 22.90 -4.08
N TYR A 367 25.34 22.09 -3.02
CA TYR A 367 25.02 22.57 -1.68
C TYR A 367 26.17 22.35 -0.68
N ILE A 368 27.06 21.39 -0.97
CA ILE A 368 28.20 21.04 -0.14
C ILE A 368 29.46 20.92 -1.00
N THR A 369 30.59 21.43 -0.50
CA THR A 369 31.88 21.35 -1.20
C THR A 369 32.70 20.18 -0.68
N ASN A 370 33.22 19.35 -1.58
CA ASN A 370 34.09 18.23 -1.21
C ASN A 370 35.38 18.76 -0.55
N PRO A 371 35.71 18.33 0.70
CA PRO A 371 36.88 18.79 1.41
C PRO A 371 38.22 18.43 0.74
N GLN A 372 38.26 17.49 -0.22
CA GLN A 372 39.46 17.22 -1.03
C GLN A 372 39.74 18.31 -2.10
N ASN A 373 38.72 19.08 -2.48
CA ASN A 373 38.82 20.19 -3.45
C ASN A 373 38.82 21.56 -2.77
N ALA A 374 38.87 21.61 -1.43
CA ALA A 374 38.95 22.87 -0.70
C ALA A 374 40.36 23.47 -0.83
N PRO A 375 40.50 24.79 -1.11
CA PRO A 375 41.80 25.43 -1.11
C PRO A 375 42.47 25.27 0.27
N PRO A 376 43.78 24.97 0.33
CA PRO A 376 44.46 24.70 1.59
C PRO A 376 44.31 25.90 2.53
N PRO A 377 43.99 25.66 3.83
CA PRO A 377 43.83 26.75 4.78
C PRO A 377 45.10 27.61 4.83
N PRO A 378 44.97 28.95 4.84
CA PRO A 378 46.13 29.83 4.94
C PRO A 378 46.97 29.47 6.17
N GLN A 379 48.30 29.43 5.95
CA GLN A 379 49.30 29.08 6.97
C GLN A 379 49.05 29.83 8.28
N GLN A 380 49.11 29.06 9.38
CA GLN A 380 48.94 29.54 10.76
C GLN A 380 49.80 30.79 11.06
N PRO A 381 49.22 31.85 11.65
CA PRO A 381 50.00 32.92 12.27
C PRO A 381 50.55 32.50 13.64
N ASP A 382 51.78 32.94 13.91
CA ASP A 382 52.66 32.80 15.08
C ASP A 382 52.10 32.29 16.44
N PRO A 383 52.85 31.42 17.16
CA PRO A 383 52.49 30.81 18.46
C PRO A 383 52.30 31.76 19.66
N GLY A 384 52.32 33.09 19.47
CA GLY A 384 51.92 34.08 20.48
C GLY A 384 50.40 34.25 20.62
N MET A 385 49.62 33.92 19.59
CA MET A 385 48.15 34.11 19.58
C MET A 385 47.35 32.90 20.10
N ALA A 386 47.96 31.72 20.21
CA ALA A 386 47.28 30.50 20.64
C ALA A 386 46.76 30.58 22.09
N LYS A 387 47.46 31.29 22.98
CA LYS A 387 46.98 31.51 24.36
C LYS A 387 45.78 32.45 24.43
N VAL A 388 45.77 33.50 23.59
CA VAL A 388 44.66 34.45 23.52
C VAL A 388 43.44 33.84 22.84
N GLN A 389 43.63 32.94 21.86
CA GLN A 389 42.55 32.23 21.18
C GLN A 389 41.95 31.12 22.07
N ALA A 390 42.77 30.44 22.88
CA ALA A 390 42.31 29.50 23.90
C ALA A 390 41.58 30.20 25.06
N GLU A 391 42.07 31.34 25.56
CA GLU A 391 41.36 32.15 26.55
C GLU A 391 40.07 32.77 25.99
N SER A 392 40.08 33.20 24.72
CA SER A 392 38.89 33.67 24.00
C SER A 392 37.83 32.58 23.87
N GLN A 393 38.22 31.36 23.48
CA GLN A 393 37.30 30.21 23.41
C GLN A 393 36.80 29.77 24.79
N ALA A 394 37.66 29.75 25.80
CA ALA A 394 37.24 29.43 27.18
C ALA A 394 36.25 30.48 27.72
N LYS A 395 36.51 31.77 27.46
CA LYS A 395 35.61 32.86 27.86
C LYS A 395 34.31 32.90 27.06
N MET A 396 34.34 32.49 25.79
CA MET A 396 33.14 32.34 24.97
C MET A 396 32.29 31.15 25.44
N ALA A 397 32.91 30.02 25.79
CA ALA A 397 32.23 28.87 26.39
C ALA A 397 31.63 29.21 27.76
N GLU A 398 32.35 29.96 28.60
CA GLU A 398 31.85 30.44 29.89
C GLU A 398 30.69 31.43 29.71
N LEU A 399 30.76 32.34 28.72
CA LEU A 399 29.64 33.23 28.39
C LEU A 399 28.41 32.46 27.89
N GLN A 400 28.61 31.43 27.07
CA GLN A 400 27.54 30.61 26.51
C GLN A 400 26.85 29.78 27.61
N GLN A 401 27.63 29.22 28.53
CA GLN A 401 27.11 28.50 29.70
C GLN A 401 26.35 29.43 30.64
N LYS A 402 26.85 30.66 30.84
CA LYS A 402 26.17 31.68 31.65
C LYS A 402 24.88 32.18 30.99
N GLY A 403 24.86 32.30 29.66
CA GLY A 403 23.66 32.61 28.87
C GLY A 403 22.59 31.53 28.98
N GLN A 404 22.98 30.25 28.95
CA GLN A 404 22.07 29.11 29.14
C GLN A 404 21.47 29.08 30.56
N LEU A 405 22.29 29.32 31.58
CA LEU A 405 21.85 29.41 32.97
C LEU A 405 20.90 30.60 33.20
N GLN A 406 21.12 31.72 32.51
CA GLN A 406 20.27 32.90 32.61
C GLN A 406 18.93 32.71 31.87
N ALA A 407 18.94 32.03 30.72
CA ALA A 407 17.72 31.63 30.01
C ALA A 407 16.88 30.64 30.83
N GLN A 408 17.52 29.70 31.52
CA GLN A 408 16.83 28.73 32.38
C GLN A 408 16.21 29.39 33.62
N LYS A 409 16.90 30.39 34.21
CA LYS A 409 16.31 31.21 35.28
C LYS A 409 15.14 32.06 34.80
N GLN A 410 15.23 32.66 33.61
CA GLN A 410 14.11 33.42 33.04
C GLN A 410 12.89 32.53 32.74
N GLN A 411 13.09 31.29 32.27
CA GLN A 411 11.97 30.36 32.08
C GLN A 411 11.32 29.98 33.42
N GLY A 412 12.11 29.75 34.46
CA GLY A 412 11.58 29.51 35.81
C GLY A 412 10.80 30.69 36.38
N ASP A 413 11.29 31.92 36.20
CA ASP A 413 10.60 33.13 36.69
C ASP A 413 9.29 33.40 35.93
N VAL A 414 9.25 33.12 34.61
CA VAL A 414 8.03 33.23 33.79
C VAL A 414 6.98 32.18 34.20
N GLU A 415 7.41 30.97 34.55
CA GLU A 415 6.50 29.91 34.99
C GLU A 415 5.93 30.19 36.39
N VAL A 416 6.74 30.74 37.31
CA VAL A 416 6.28 31.19 38.63
C VAL A 416 5.29 32.35 38.53
N GLU A 417 5.52 33.31 37.64
CA GLU A 417 4.54 34.40 37.44
C GLU A 417 3.26 33.94 36.75
N ARG A 418 3.33 33.00 35.80
CA ARG A 418 2.12 32.42 35.21
C ARG A 418 1.28 31.71 36.27
N MET A 419 1.94 30.97 37.16
CA MET A 419 1.28 30.27 38.27
C MET A 419 0.65 31.24 39.28
N ARG A 420 1.31 32.38 39.57
CA ARG A 420 0.74 33.45 40.41
C ARG A 420 -0.49 34.11 39.78
N GLN A 421 -0.46 34.38 38.47
CA GLN A 421 -1.61 34.94 37.77
C GLN A 421 -2.80 33.98 37.72
N GLU A 422 -2.56 32.69 37.50
CA GLU A 422 -3.62 31.66 37.58
C GLU A 422 -4.23 31.58 38.99
N TYR A 423 -3.42 31.68 40.04
CA TYR A 423 -3.91 31.68 41.42
C TYR A 423 -4.74 32.92 41.77
N GLN A 424 -4.30 34.11 41.32
CA GLN A 424 -5.07 35.36 41.50
C GLN A 424 -6.37 35.36 40.69
N ALA A 425 -6.36 34.79 39.48
CA ALA A 425 -7.57 34.63 38.68
C ALA A 425 -8.59 33.70 39.37
N GLN A 426 -8.12 32.58 39.93
CA GLN A 426 -8.97 31.69 40.74
C GLN A 426 -9.53 32.38 41.99
N GLU A 427 -8.72 33.13 42.72
CA GLU A 427 -9.18 33.85 43.93
C GLU A 427 -10.26 34.90 43.58
N THR A 428 -10.05 35.63 42.48
CA THR A 428 -11.01 36.64 41.99
C THR A 428 -12.30 35.99 41.53
N GLN A 429 -12.22 34.85 40.82
CA GLN A 429 -13.39 34.10 40.38
C GLN A 429 -14.17 33.52 41.57
N ALA A 430 -13.48 32.99 42.58
CA ALA A 430 -14.09 32.48 43.81
C ALA A 430 -14.78 33.60 44.63
N ARG A 431 -14.13 34.78 44.77
CA ARG A 431 -14.75 35.96 45.41
C ARG A 431 -16.01 36.43 44.68
N THR A 432 -15.95 36.46 43.36
CA THR A 432 -17.09 36.91 42.53
C THR A 432 -18.27 35.93 42.63
N GLN A 433 -18.01 34.62 42.71
CA GLN A 433 -19.04 33.61 42.95
C GLN A 433 -19.68 33.74 44.33
N LEU A 434 -18.87 33.96 45.38
CA LEU A 434 -19.36 34.20 46.74
C LEU A 434 -20.22 35.47 46.85
N GLU A 435 -19.83 36.56 46.19
CA GLU A 435 -20.65 37.78 46.16
C GLU A 435 -21.95 37.58 45.36
N ALA A 436 -21.91 36.85 44.24
CA ALA A 436 -23.10 36.52 43.47
C ALA A 436 -24.08 35.63 44.26
N GLU A 437 -23.58 34.67 45.03
CA GLU A 437 -24.39 33.86 45.94
C GLU A 437 -24.97 34.69 47.09
N ARG A 438 -24.17 35.59 47.70
CA ARG A 438 -24.65 36.49 48.75
C ARG A 438 -25.77 37.39 48.24
N ASN A 439 -25.61 37.95 47.04
CA ASN A 439 -26.63 38.80 46.42
C ASN A 439 -27.89 38.00 46.04
N ARG A 440 -27.74 36.74 45.57
CA ARG A 440 -28.89 35.85 45.34
C ARG A 440 -29.65 35.54 46.63
N MET A 441 -28.93 35.28 47.72
CA MET A 441 -29.53 35.02 49.04
C MET A 441 -30.24 36.26 49.59
N GLN A 442 -29.66 37.45 49.46
CA GLN A 442 -30.31 38.70 49.85
C GLN A 442 -31.56 38.96 49.02
N ALA A 443 -31.50 38.78 47.70
CA ALA A 443 -32.68 38.93 46.84
C ALA A 443 -33.79 37.92 47.16
N GLN A 444 -33.46 36.67 47.51
CA GLN A 444 -34.44 35.68 47.95
C GLN A 444 -35.08 36.06 49.29
N ASN A 445 -34.28 36.54 50.25
CA ASN A 445 -34.78 36.98 51.54
C ASN A 445 -35.68 38.22 51.41
N ASP A 446 -35.31 39.21 50.61
CA ASP A 446 -36.12 40.41 50.38
C ASP A 446 -37.46 40.06 49.70
N LEU A 447 -37.46 39.11 48.77
CA LEU A 447 -38.67 38.63 48.10
C LEU A 447 -39.58 37.84 49.06
N ALA A 448 -38.99 37.05 49.97
CA ALA A 448 -39.72 36.37 51.03
C ALA A 448 -40.36 37.37 52.02
N LEU A 449 -39.60 38.40 52.42
CA LEU A 449 -40.05 39.44 53.36
C LEU A 449 -41.15 40.32 52.74
N ALA A 450 -41.05 40.61 51.44
CA ALA A 450 -42.10 41.31 50.69
C ALA A 450 -43.38 40.46 50.57
N ARG A 451 -43.27 39.15 50.33
CA ARG A 451 -44.41 38.23 50.33
C ARG A 451 -45.09 38.15 51.69
N GLU A 452 -44.31 38.12 52.77
CA GLU A 452 -44.85 38.05 54.13
C GLU A 452 -45.56 39.37 54.52
N LYS A 453 -44.98 40.52 54.19
CA LYS A 453 -45.62 41.83 54.38
C LYS A 453 -46.93 41.95 53.59
N ALA A 454 -46.95 41.51 52.33
CA ALA A 454 -48.18 41.52 51.52
C ALA A 454 -49.28 40.62 52.12
N ASN A 455 -48.92 39.45 52.67
CA ASN A 455 -49.87 38.59 53.37
C ASN A 455 -50.39 39.21 54.67
N LEU A 456 -49.53 39.87 55.44
CA LEU A 456 -49.92 40.57 56.66
C LEU A 456 -50.84 41.76 56.36
N GLU A 457 -50.56 42.55 55.32
CA GLU A 457 -51.44 43.63 54.89
C GLU A 457 -52.80 43.13 54.42
N TYR A 458 -52.84 42.00 53.70
CA TYR A 458 -54.08 41.35 53.30
C TYR A 458 -54.91 40.89 54.51
N GLN A 459 -54.25 40.30 55.53
CA GLN A 459 -54.92 39.91 56.78
C GLN A 459 -55.42 41.12 57.57
N LEU A 460 -54.67 42.22 57.59
CA LEU A 460 -55.04 43.45 58.29
C LEU A 460 -56.23 44.15 57.59
N ALA A 461 -56.29 44.10 56.26
CA ALA A 461 -57.43 44.56 55.48
C ALA A 461 -58.68 43.72 55.74
N MET A 462 -58.55 42.39 55.82
CA MET A 462 -59.65 41.47 56.17
C MET A 462 -60.14 41.70 57.61
N ALA A 463 -59.24 41.91 58.57
CA ALA A 463 -59.60 42.19 59.95
C ALA A 463 -60.29 43.57 60.11
N LYS A 464 -59.85 44.58 59.36
CA LYS A 464 -60.53 45.89 59.31
C LYS A 464 -61.91 45.81 58.67
N ALA A 465 -62.09 44.96 57.66
CA ALA A 465 -63.40 44.71 57.06
C ALA A 465 -64.36 43.96 58.02
N GLN A 466 -63.83 43.08 58.88
CA GLN A 466 -64.62 42.40 59.91
C GLN A 466 -64.98 43.28 61.11
N MET A 467 -64.17 44.30 61.44
CA MET A 467 -64.50 45.27 62.50
C MET A 467 -65.43 46.41 62.05
N ALA A 468 -65.82 46.44 60.77
CA ALA A 468 -66.72 47.44 60.19
C ALA A 468 -68.18 46.94 60.02
N GLN A 469 -68.50 45.76 60.56
CA GLN A 469 -69.87 45.25 60.79
C GLN A 469 -70.13 45.24 62.29
#